data_AF-A0A5C5SR55-F1
#
_entry.id   AF-A0A5C5SR55-F1
#
_cell.length_a   1.000
_cell.length_b   1.000
_cell.length_c   1.000
_cell.angle_alpha   90.00
_cell.angle_beta   90.00
_cell.angle_gamma   90.00
#
_symmetry.space_group_name_H-M   'P 1'
#
loop_
_entity.id
_entity.type
_entity.pdbx_description
1 polymer ?
#
loop_
_entity_poly.entity_id
_entity_poly.type
_entity_poly.pdbx_seq_one_letter_code
_entity_poly.pdbx_strand_id
1 'polypeptide(L)'
;MKLAIFGATGRVGGEILKRALTDGHQVKALVRSEKLEAHPNLEIIVGDVRNAEDIEKTIAGTAAVFSAIGTDRTTTLSEAAPLIVKVMEKHNIKRVITIGTAGILNSRLSPGLLRYEGGDSKRKMTFAAEEHEVVYRLFDETDLHWTIVCPTYLPDGEARGNYRTERELLPEEGKEITVGDTAEFAYQQLKSEKFIQCRVGLAY
;
A
#
# COMPACT_ATOMS: atom_id res chain seq x y z
N MET A 1 -4.44 17.56 5.53
CA MET A 1 -3.83 16.76 6.62
C MET A 1 -2.33 16.61 6.39
N LYS A 2 -1.54 16.14 7.36
CA LYS A 2 -0.13 15.75 7.16
C LYS A 2 -0.02 14.23 6.97
N LEU A 3 0.60 13.76 5.89
CA LEU A 3 0.66 12.36 5.48
C LEU A 3 2.10 11.89 5.37
N ALA A 4 2.40 10.66 5.77
CA ALA A 4 3.65 9.97 5.44
C ALA A 4 3.44 9.08 4.22
N ILE A 5 4.37 9.10 3.25
CA ILE A 5 4.34 8.20 2.09
C ILE A 5 5.70 7.51 1.95
N PHE A 6 5.68 6.17 2.04
CA PHE A 6 6.77 5.30 1.63
C PHE A 6 6.52 4.77 0.22
N GLY A 7 7.55 4.75 -0.63
CA GLY A 7 7.41 4.35 -2.03
C GLY A 7 6.82 5.43 -2.94
N ALA A 8 6.96 6.71 -2.58
CA ALA A 8 6.41 7.86 -3.32
C ALA A 8 6.97 8.03 -4.75
N THR A 9 8.12 7.42 -5.07
CA THR A 9 8.71 7.40 -6.43
C THR A 9 8.25 6.20 -7.26
N GLY A 10 7.49 5.28 -6.68
CA GLY A 10 6.96 4.11 -7.37
C GLY A 10 5.68 4.41 -8.16
N ARG A 11 5.25 3.44 -8.98
CA ARG A 11 4.10 3.59 -9.91
C ARG A 11 2.83 4.07 -9.20
N VAL A 12 2.39 3.35 -8.17
CA VAL A 12 1.18 3.71 -7.40
C VAL A 12 1.46 4.85 -6.42
N GLY A 13 2.62 4.83 -5.75
CA GLY A 13 2.97 5.84 -4.74
C GLY A 13 3.10 7.26 -5.31
N GLY A 14 3.59 7.39 -6.54
CA GLY A 14 3.67 8.68 -7.23
C GLY A 14 2.29 9.27 -7.53
N GLU A 15 1.33 8.44 -7.95
CA GLU A 15 -0.05 8.87 -8.15
C GLU A 15 -0.75 9.23 -6.82
N ILE A 16 -0.48 8.49 -5.74
CA ILE A 16 -0.96 8.85 -4.39
C ILE A 16 -0.38 10.20 -3.96
N LEU A 17 0.93 10.41 -4.14
CA LEU A 17 1.60 11.67 -3.83
C LEU A 17 0.96 12.84 -4.59
N LYS A 18 0.77 12.69 -5.90
CA LYS A 18 0.15 13.71 -6.75
C LYS A 18 -1.25 14.09 -6.26
N ARG A 19 -2.08 13.09 -5.93
CA ARG A 19 -3.43 13.31 -5.37
C ARG A 19 -3.39 14.04 -4.03
N ALA A 20 -2.54 13.58 -3.11
CA ALA A 20 -2.38 14.21 -1.81
C ALA A 20 -1.98 15.69 -1.91
N LEU A 21 -1.01 16.01 -2.78
CA LEU A 21 -0.57 17.40 -2.98
C LEU A 21 -1.64 18.25 -3.66
N THR A 22 -2.37 17.70 -4.63
CA THR A 22 -3.48 18.38 -5.33
C THR A 22 -4.59 18.77 -4.36
N ASP A 23 -4.93 17.89 -3.41
CA ASP A 23 -5.93 18.13 -2.37
C ASP A 23 -5.40 19.01 -1.21
N GLY A 24 -4.19 19.57 -1.35
CA GLY A 24 -3.60 20.49 -0.37
C GLY A 24 -3.09 19.83 0.91
N HIS A 25 -2.86 18.52 0.92
CA HIS A 25 -2.23 17.85 2.05
C HIS A 25 -0.75 18.18 2.13
N GLN A 26 -0.23 18.27 3.36
CA GLN A 26 1.20 18.23 3.61
C GLN A 26 1.67 16.78 3.54
N VAL A 27 2.78 16.53 2.87
CA VAL A 27 3.31 15.17 2.66
C VAL A 27 4.76 15.12 3.09
N LYS A 28 5.10 14.12 3.90
CA LYS A 28 6.47 13.65 4.15
C LYS A 28 6.72 12.42 3.30
N ALA A 29 7.68 12.47 2.40
CA ALA A 29 8.03 11.34 1.54
C ALA A 29 9.45 10.85 1.84
N LEU A 30 9.58 9.60 2.27
CA LEU A 30 10.90 8.96 2.41
C LEU A 30 11.35 8.43 1.05
N VAL A 31 12.51 8.88 0.59
CA VAL A 31 13.10 8.49 -0.70
C VAL A 31 14.56 8.11 -0.53
N ARG A 32 15.04 7.18 -1.38
CA ARG A 32 16.46 6.78 -1.41
C ARG A 32 17.39 7.85 -2.01
N SER A 33 16.82 8.77 -2.80
CA SER A 33 17.53 9.87 -3.47
C SER A 33 16.52 10.96 -3.84
N GLU A 34 16.99 12.20 -3.97
CA GLU A 34 16.18 13.39 -4.29
C GLU A 34 15.68 13.38 -5.75
N LYS A 35 14.74 12.48 -6.05
CA LYS A 35 14.15 12.31 -7.40
C LYS A 35 12.76 12.91 -7.54
N LEU A 36 12.20 13.46 -6.47
CA LEU A 36 10.87 14.08 -6.50
C LEU A 36 11.01 15.57 -6.80
N GLU A 37 10.10 16.09 -7.63
CA GLU A 37 9.98 17.52 -7.86
C GLU A 37 9.61 18.25 -6.56
N ALA A 38 10.25 19.39 -6.33
CA ALA A 38 9.96 20.20 -5.15
C ALA A 38 8.52 20.73 -5.19
N HIS A 39 7.85 20.73 -4.04
CA HIS A 39 6.50 21.26 -3.90
C HIS A 39 6.35 21.92 -2.51
N PRO A 40 5.64 23.05 -2.36
CA PRO A 40 5.52 23.76 -1.08
C PRO A 40 4.97 22.91 0.07
N ASN A 41 4.13 21.93 -0.26
CA ASN A 41 3.54 20.99 0.70
C ASN A 41 4.28 19.65 0.79
N LEU A 42 5.44 19.49 0.15
CA LEU A 42 6.22 18.25 0.15
C LEU A 42 7.53 18.43 0.92
N GLU A 43 7.68 17.65 1.98
CA GLU A 43 8.92 17.46 2.72
C GLU A 43 9.57 16.16 2.25
N ILE A 44 10.68 16.28 1.52
CA ILE A 44 11.45 15.13 1.03
C ILE A 44 12.46 14.73 2.10
N ILE A 45 12.37 13.49 2.57
CA ILE A 45 13.30 12.92 3.55
C ILE A 45 14.15 11.91 2.78
N VAL A 46 15.46 12.16 2.72
CA VAL A 46 16.41 11.24 2.08
C VAL A 46 16.88 10.23 3.11
N GLY A 47 16.67 8.94 2.85
CA GLY A 47 17.03 7.87 3.77
C GLY A 47 16.66 6.48 3.26
N ASP A 48 16.69 5.51 4.16
CA ASP A 48 16.35 4.11 3.87
C ASP A 48 15.15 3.68 4.72
N VAL A 49 14.17 3.02 4.10
CA VAL A 49 13.00 2.48 4.81
C VAL A 49 13.34 1.31 5.73
N ARG A 50 14.56 0.79 5.67
CA ARG A 50 15.10 -0.19 6.63
C ARG A 50 15.76 0.48 7.84
N ASN A 51 15.81 1.81 7.88
CA ASN A 51 16.32 2.58 8.99
C ASN A 51 15.17 3.16 9.84
N ALA A 52 15.14 2.80 11.12
CA ALA A 52 14.07 3.21 12.04
C ALA A 52 14.03 4.73 12.28
N GLU A 53 15.18 5.41 12.29
CA GLU A 53 15.24 6.87 12.48
C GLU A 53 14.68 7.61 11.27
N ASP A 54 14.93 7.11 10.06
CA ASP A 54 14.40 7.69 8.83
C ASP A 54 12.88 7.48 8.70
N ILE A 55 12.39 6.31 9.11
CA ILE A 55 10.95 6.06 9.27
C ILE A 55 10.37 7.02 10.31
N GLU A 56 11.02 7.19 11.46
CA GLU A 56 10.54 8.07 12.53
C GLU A 56 10.45 9.54 12.10
N LYS A 57 11.48 10.08 11.44
CA LYS A 57 11.44 11.43 10.84
C LYS A 57 10.25 11.57 9.90
N THR A 58 9.94 10.52 9.14
CA THR A 58 8.86 10.50 8.15
C THR A 58 7.47 10.44 8.79
N ILE A 59 7.28 9.64 9.83
CA ILE A 59 5.96 9.41 10.45
C ILE A 59 5.62 10.47 11.50
N ALA A 60 6.61 11.01 12.22
CA ALA A 60 6.36 11.94 13.32
C ALA A 60 5.52 13.15 12.89
N GLY A 61 4.43 13.40 13.63
CA GLY A 61 3.49 14.50 13.38
C GLY A 61 2.58 14.33 12.17
N THR A 62 2.52 13.14 11.57
CA THR A 62 1.56 12.82 10.50
C THR A 62 0.24 12.32 11.08
N ALA A 63 -0.79 12.21 10.24
CA ALA A 63 -2.11 11.69 10.62
C ALA A 63 -2.39 10.29 10.05
N ALA A 64 -1.71 9.92 8.96
CA ALA A 64 -1.86 8.63 8.31
C ALA A 64 -0.60 8.29 7.50
N VAL A 65 -0.40 6.99 7.27
CA VAL A 65 0.73 6.43 6.52
C VAL A 65 0.23 5.76 5.26
N PHE A 66 0.87 6.03 4.12
CA PHE A 66 0.81 5.20 2.93
C PHE A 66 2.09 4.39 2.78
N SER A 67 1.95 3.09 2.51
CA SER A 67 3.06 2.23 2.09
C SER A 67 2.80 1.67 0.71
N ALA A 68 3.43 2.28 -0.30
CA ALA A 68 3.47 1.82 -1.68
C ALA A 68 4.86 1.24 -2.03
N ILE A 69 5.53 0.64 -1.05
CA ILE A 69 6.85 0.01 -1.21
C ILE A 69 6.69 -1.19 -2.14
N GLY A 70 7.39 -1.17 -3.26
CA GLY A 70 7.45 -2.32 -4.16
C GLY A 70 8.31 -3.44 -3.58
N THR A 71 8.09 -4.67 -4.04
CA THR A 71 8.93 -5.80 -3.62
C THR A 71 10.28 -5.79 -4.33
N ASP A 72 10.38 -5.32 -5.60
CA ASP A 72 11.61 -5.31 -6.43
C ASP A 72 12.45 -6.61 -6.39
N ARG A 73 11.83 -7.75 -6.06
CA ARG A 73 12.50 -9.04 -5.75
C ARG A 73 13.51 -8.96 -4.60
N THR A 74 13.22 -8.10 -3.63
CA THR A 74 13.97 -7.88 -2.39
C THR A 74 13.03 -8.03 -1.20
N THR A 75 13.61 -8.15 -0.01
CA THR A 75 12.92 -8.22 1.29
C THR A 75 12.64 -6.84 1.90
N THR A 76 12.86 -5.76 1.15
CA THR A 76 12.74 -4.37 1.66
C THR A 76 11.38 -4.11 2.27
N LEU A 77 10.32 -4.68 1.70
CA LEU A 77 8.97 -4.49 2.20
C LEU A 77 8.77 -5.19 3.56
N SER A 78 9.09 -6.48 3.64
CA SER A 78 8.92 -7.26 4.86
C SER A 78 9.84 -6.78 5.98
N GLU A 79 11.04 -6.28 5.66
CA GLU A 79 11.96 -5.66 6.61
C GLU A 79 11.46 -4.30 7.15
N ALA A 80 10.81 -3.50 6.29
CA ALA A 80 10.34 -2.16 6.66
C ALA A 80 9.04 -2.18 7.48
N ALA A 81 8.13 -3.11 7.18
CA ALA A 81 6.82 -3.17 7.80
C ALA A 81 6.84 -3.19 9.34
N PRO A 82 7.63 -4.03 10.04
CA PRO A 82 7.68 -4.04 11.50
C PRO A 82 8.24 -2.73 12.08
N LEU A 83 9.17 -2.08 11.38
CA LEU A 83 9.71 -0.78 11.78
C LEU A 83 8.63 0.32 11.66
N ILE A 84 7.85 0.31 10.57
CA ILE A 84 6.73 1.22 10.35
C ILE A 84 5.67 1.04 11.44
N VAL A 85 5.25 -0.19 11.73
CA VAL A 85 4.28 -0.49 12.81
C VAL A 85 4.76 0.08 14.14
N LYS A 86 5.99 -0.24 14.53
CA LYS A 86 6.57 0.21 15.80
C LYS A 86 6.60 1.73 15.94
N VAL A 87 6.96 2.43 14.87
CA VAL A 87 6.99 3.91 14.87
C VAL A 87 5.57 4.48 14.89
N MET A 88 4.64 3.90 14.13
CA MET A 88 3.23 4.30 14.16
C MET A 88 2.65 4.19 15.57
N GLU A 89 2.87 3.06 16.25
CA GLU A 89 2.44 2.84 17.63
C GLU A 89 3.06 3.85 18.60
N LYS A 90 4.39 4.06 18.50
CA LYS A 90 5.11 5.06 19.30
C LYS A 90 4.50 6.47 19.18
N HIS A 91 4.05 6.84 17.98
CA HIS A 91 3.47 8.16 17.68
C HIS A 91 1.94 8.18 17.75
N ASN A 92 1.30 7.10 18.20
CA ASN A 92 -0.16 6.94 18.27
C ASN A 92 -0.88 7.17 16.91
N ILE A 93 -0.21 6.86 15.80
CA ILE A 93 -0.80 6.93 14.46
C ILE A 93 -1.47 5.60 14.16
N LYS A 94 -2.78 5.61 13.92
CA LYS A 94 -3.56 4.39 13.72
C LYS A 94 -3.77 4.03 12.26
N ARG A 95 -3.87 5.02 11.36
CA ARG A 95 -4.29 4.79 9.98
C ARG A 95 -3.11 4.46 9.06
N VAL A 96 -3.11 3.26 8.46
CA VAL A 96 -2.18 2.87 7.40
C VAL A 96 -2.91 2.28 6.20
N ILE A 97 -2.54 2.72 5.00
CA ILE A 97 -3.01 2.16 3.74
C ILE A 97 -1.77 1.61 3.02
N THR A 98 -1.78 0.33 2.68
CA THR A 98 -0.67 -0.29 1.95
C THR A 98 -1.13 -0.88 0.62
N ILE A 99 -0.24 -0.90 -0.36
CA ILE A 99 -0.46 -1.58 -1.63
C ILE A 99 0.09 -3.00 -1.51
N GLY A 100 -0.79 -3.97 -1.68
CA GLY A 100 -0.48 -5.39 -1.70
C GLY A 100 -0.66 -5.99 -3.10
N THR A 101 -1.12 -7.24 -3.15
CA THR A 101 -1.34 -8.01 -4.38
C THR A 101 -2.58 -8.87 -4.25
N ALA A 102 -3.29 -9.09 -5.36
CA ALA A 102 -4.38 -10.04 -5.39
C ALA A 102 -3.95 -11.46 -4.97
N GLY A 103 -2.66 -11.80 -5.06
CA GLY A 103 -2.13 -13.09 -4.58
C GLY A 103 -2.44 -13.38 -3.11
N ILE A 104 -2.46 -12.35 -2.26
CA ILE A 104 -2.71 -12.50 -0.81
C ILE A 104 -4.19 -12.37 -0.45
N LEU A 105 -5.12 -12.36 -1.40
CA LEU A 105 -6.55 -12.47 -1.09
C LEU A 105 -6.93 -13.94 -0.86
N ASN A 106 -8.09 -14.20 -0.28
CA ASN A 106 -8.61 -15.55 -0.10
C ASN A 106 -8.85 -16.21 -1.47
N SER A 107 -8.49 -17.50 -1.57
CA SER A 107 -8.78 -18.33 -2.71
C SER A 107 -10.28 -18.62 -2.80
N ARG A 108 -10.84 -18.52 -4.01
CA ARG A 108 -12.20 -19.04 -4.29
C ARG A 108 -12.19 -20.53 -4.61
N LEU A 109 -11.07 -21.02 -5.15
CA LEU A 109 -10.93 -22.41 -5.61
C LEU A 109 -10.60 -23.37 -4.46
N SER A 110 -9.86 -22.89 -3.46
CA SER A 110 -9.36 -23.68 -2.34
C SER A 110 -9.58 -22.94 -1.01
N PRO A 111 -10.76 -23.07 -0.39
CA PRO A 111 -11.07 -22.38 0.87
C PRO A 111 -10.01 -22.62 1.96
N GLY A 112 -9.62 -21.54 2.65
CA GLY A 112 -8.57 -21.56 3.68
C GLY A 112 -7.16 -21.26 3.17
N LEU A 113 -6.96 -21.24 1.85
CA LEU A 113 -5.70 -20.84 1.22
C LEU A 113 -5.77 -19.41 0.65
N LEU A 114 -4.61 -18.81 0.43
CA LEU A 114 -4.48 -17.57 -0.34
C LEU A 114 -4.50 -17.86 -1.84
N ARG A 115 -4.87 -16.88 -2.67
CA ARG A 115 -4.97 -17.03 -4.13
C ARG A 115 -3.69 -17.52 -4.80
N TYR A 116 -2.52 -17.18 -4.25
CA TYR A 116 -1.24 -17.63 -4.79
C TYR A 116 -0.93 -19.10 -4.45
N GLU A 117 -1.59 -19.67 -3.46
CA GLU A 117 -1.47 -21.07 -3.03
C GLU A 117 -2.60 -21.94 -3.61
N GLY A 118 -3.82 -21.40 -3.69
CA GLY A 118 -5.05 -22.12 -4.02
C GLY A 118 -5.35 -22.32 -5.50
N GLY A 119 -4.41 -21.98 -6.39
CA GLY A 119 -4.54 -22.19 -7.84
C GLY A 119 -5.32 -21.12 -8.61
N ASP A 120 -5.78 -20.04 -7.95
CA ASP A 120 -6.50 -18.94 -8.60
C ASP A 120 -5.62 -18.11 -9.56
N SER A 121 -4.31 -18.17 -9.35
CA SER A 121 -3.31 -17.41 -10.09
C SER A 121 -2.51 -18.30 -11.03
N LYS A 122 -2.34 -17.85 -12.28
CA LYS A 122 -1.42 -18.50 -13.25
C LYS A 122 0.04 -18.07 -13.07
N ARG A 123 0.35 -17.21 -12.08
CA ARG A 123 1.72 -16.75 -11.84
C ARG A 123 2.56 -17.86 -11.24
N LYS A 124 3.71 -18.14 -11.86
CA LYS A 124 4.68 -19.13 -11.39
C LYS A 124 5.61 -18.61 -10.29
N MET A 125 5.85 -17.30 -10.25
CA MET A 125 6.68 -16.67 -9.21
C MET A 125 5.78 -16.17 -8.09
N THR A 126 6.00 -16.67 -6.88
CA THR A 126 5.22 -16.40 -5.67
C THR A 126 5.87 -15.37 -4.74
N PHE A 127 7.16 -15.07 -4.91
CA PHE A 127 7.93 -14.17 -4.04
C PHE A 127 7.21 -12.88 -3.63
N ALA A 128 6.58 -12.18 -4.59
CA ALA A 128 5.88 -10.93 -4.28
C ALA A 128 4.63 -11.14 -3.41
N ALA A 129 3.95 -12.28 -3.56
CA ALA A 129 2.82 -12.65 -2.70
C ALA A 129 3.29 -13.09 -1.32
N GLU A 130 4.39 -13.82 -1.23
CA GLU A 130 5.02 -14.22 0.05
C GLU A 130 5.45 -12.98 0.86
N GLU A 131 6.13 -12.02 0.24
CA GLU A 131 6.50 -10.74 0.88
C GLU A 131 5.28 -9.95 1.38
N HIS A 132 4.21 -9.89 0.57
CA HIS A 132 2.98 -9.23 0.97
C HIS A 132 2.21 -10.00 2.04
N GLU A 133 2.31 -11.34 2.08
CA GLU A 133 1.71 -12.14 3.14
C GLU A 133 2.38 -11.84 4.48
N VAL A 134 3.72 -11.75 4.53
CA VAL A 134 4.44 -11.38 5.77
C VAL A 134 3.91 -10.05 6.32
N VAL A 135 3.73 -9.04 5.47
CA VAL A 135 3.15 -7.75 5.87
C VAL A 135 1.70 -7.88 6.33
N TYR A 136 0.89 -8.65 5.61
CA TYR A 136 -0.50 -8.89 5.99
C TYR A 136 -0.61 -9.54 7.37
N ARG A 137 0.14 -10.63 7.61
CA ARG A 137 0.13 -11.34 8.91
C ARG A 137 0.58 -10.42 10.05
N LEU A 138 1.63 -9.64 9.82
CA LEU A 138 2.07 -8.63 10.77
C LEU A 138 0.95 -7.63 11.11
N PHE A 139 0.26 -7.07 10.10
CA PHE A 139 -0.82 -6.12 10.36
C PHE A 139 -2.03 -6.75 11.05
N ASP A 140 -2.35 -8.01 10.76
CA ASP A 140 -3.45 -8.76 11.39
C ASP A 140 -3.26 -8.93 12.90
N GLU A 141 -2.01 -8.86 13.38
CA GLU A 141 -1.64 -8.91 14.80
C GLU A 141 -1.67 -7.52 15.49
N THR A 142 -2.02 -6.45 14.78
CA THR A 142 -2.00 -5.07 15.32
C THR A 142 -3.39 -4.47 15.47
N ASP A 143 -3.51 -3.52 16.41
CA ASP A 143 -4.69 -2.63 16.54
C ASP A 143 -4.64 -1.43 15.57
N LEU A 144 -3.85 -1.52 14.50
CA LEU A 144 -3.81 -0.47 13.49
C LEU A 144 -5.08 -0.51 12.64
N HIS A 145 -5.53 0.67 12.24
CA HIS A 145 -6.60 0.83 11.26
C HIS A 145 -5.99 0.65 9.86
N TRP A 146 -5.64 -0.58 9.51
CA TRP A 146 -4.96 -0.91 8.27
C TRP A 146 -5.95 -1.22 7.13
N THR A 147 -5.55 -0.91 5.89
CA THR A 147 -6.23 -1.38 4.68
C THR A 147 -5.17 -1.82 3.68
N ILE A 148 -5.26 -3.06 3.19
CA ILE A 148 -4.37 -3.57 2.15
C ILE A 148 -5.12 -3.55 0.81
N VAL A 149 -4.66 -2.71 -0.11
CA VAL A 149 -5.24 -2.56 -1.45
C VAL A 149 -4.56 -3.59 -2.36
N CYS A 150 -5.31 -4.59 -2.84
CA CYS A 150 -4.80 -5.77 -3.52
C CYS A 150 -5.14 -5.76 -5.02
N PRO A 151 -4.39 -5.03 -5.86
CA PRO A 151 -4.56 -5.07 -7.31
C PRO A 151 -4.13 -6.43 -7.88
N THR A 152 -4.74 -6.82 -9.01
CA THR A 152 -4.36 -8.00 -9.79
C THR A 152 -3.30 -7.64 -10.85
N TYR A 153 -3.48 -7.96 -12.14
CA TYR A 153 -2.64 -7.38 -13.18
C TYR A 153 -2.75 -5.84 -13.16
N LEU A 154 -1.61 -5.17 -13.05
CA LEU A 154 -1.51 -3.75 -12.78
C LEU A 154 -0.77 -3.05 -13.93
N PRO A 155 -1.42 -2.82 -15.09
CA PRO A 155 -0.87 -2.00 -16.17
C PRO A 155 -0.76 -0.53 -15.76
N ASP A 156 0.19 0.18 -16.37
CA ASP A 156 0.24 1.65 -16.26
C ASP A 156 -0.99 2.27 -16.92
N GLY A 157 -1.41 3.43 -16.42
CA GLY A 157 -2.53 4.18 -16.97
C GLY A 157 -3.23 5.06 -15.93
N GLU A 158 -3.95 6.06 -16.44
CA GLU A 158 -4.80 6.94 -15.64
C GLU A 158 -5.98 6.19 -15.02
N ALA A 159 -6.61 6.80 -14.01
CA ALA A 159 -7.82 6.29 -13.40
C ALA A 159 -8.96 6.29 -14.42
N ARG A 160 -9.55 5.12 -14.67
CA ARG A 160 -10.67 4.93 -15.59
C ARG A 160 -12.01 4.96 -14.86
N GLY A 161 -12.02 4.72 -13.54
CA GLY A 161 -13.23 4.50 -12.76
C GLY A 161 -13.91 3.16 -13.11
N ASN A 162 -15.16 3.00 -12.65
CA ASN A 162 -16.01 1.82 -12.93
C ASN A 162 -15.37 0.46 -12.58
N TYR A 163 -14.45 0.43 -11.61
CA TYR A 163 -13.91 -0.82 -11.08
C TYR A 163 -14.77 -1.36 -9.94
N ARG A 164 -14.66 -2.66 -9.71
CA ARG A 164 -15.30 -3.39 -8.62
C ARG A 164 -14.32 -3.60 -7.48
N THR A 165 -14.86 -3.68 -6.26
CA THR A 165 -14.07 -3.95 -5.05
C THR A 165 -14.74 -5.03 -4.22
N GLU A 166 -13.93 -5.86 -3.59
CA GLU A 166 -14.43 -6.92 -2.72
C GLU A 166 -13.51 -7.12 -1.52
N ARG A 167 -14.12 -7.34 -0.35
CA ARG A 167 -13.39 -7.56 0.91
C ARG A 167 -12.85 -9.00 0.92
N GLU A 168 -11.58 -9.15 1.24
CA GLU A 168 -10.82 -10.42 1.29
C GLU A 168 -10.75 -11.23 0.00
N LEU A 169 -11.46 -10.85 -1.06
CA LEU A 169 -11.58 -11.61 -2.31
C LEU A 169 -11.24 -10.71 -3.50
N LEU A 170 -10.81 -11.33 -4.61
CA LEU A 170 -10.77 -10.64 -5.89
C LEU A 170 -12.19 -10.63 -6.48
N PRO A 171 -12.67 -9.49 -7.02
CA PRO A 171 -13.92 -9.47 -7.78
C PRO A 171 -13.94 -10.58 -8.84
N GLU A 172 -15.07 -11.28 -8.97
CA GLU A 172 -15.23 -12.36 -9.94
C GLU A 172 -14.90 -11.90 -11.36
N GLU A 173 -14.28 -12.76 -12.16
CA GLU A 173 -13.78 -12.41 -13.50
C GLU A 173 -12.78 -11.24 -13.55
N GLY A 174 -12.31 -10.75 -12.40
CA GLY A 174 -11.37 -9.65 -12.29
C GLY A 174 -9.99 -10.00 -12.84
N LYS A 175 -9.55 -9.25 -13.87
CA LYS A 175 -8.30 -9.54 -14.59
C LYS A 175 -7.24 -8.47 -14.42
N GLU A 176 -7.64 -7.20 -14.43
CA GLU A 176 -6.73 -6.07 -14.37
C GLU A 176 -7.36 -4.86 -13.66
N ILE A 177 -6.50 -3.95 -13.22
CA ILE A 177 -6.84 -2.63 -12.66
C ILE A 177 -5.67 -1.69 -12.97
N THR A 178 -5.91 -0.42 -13.30
CA THR A 178 -4.79 0.50 -13.61
C THR A 178 -4.07 0.95 -12.35
N VAL A 179 -2.82 1.42 -12.53
CA VAL A 179 -2.09 2.18 -11.51
C VAL A 179 -2.91 3.36 -11.00
N GLY A 180 -3.53 4.12 -11.91
CA GLY A 180 -4.33 5.29 -11.57
C GLY A 180 -5.54 4.98 -10.69
N ASP A 181 -6.31 3.93 -10.99
CA ASP A 181 -7.46 3.50 -10.18
C ASP A 181 -7.02 2.87 -8.85
N THR A 182 -5.91 2.12 -8.84
CA THR A 182 -5.35 1.58 -7.59
C THR A 182 -4.94 2.71 -6.64
N ALA A 183 -4.28 3.74 -7.16
CA ALA A 183 -3.89 4.92 -6.39
C ALA A 183 -5.11 5.73 -5.94
N GLU A 184 -6.10 5.90 -6.82
CA GLU A 184 -7.37 6.56 -6.50
C GLU A 184 -8.07 5.87 -5.34
N PHE A 185 -8.29 4.56 -5.44
CA PHE A 185 -8.94 3.79 -4.39
C PHE A 185 -8.18 3.87 -3.08
N ALA A 186 -6.85 3.66 -3.12
CA ALA A 186 -6.00 3.76 -1.93
C ALA A 186 -6.14 5.13 -1.26
N TYR A 187 -6.12 6.20 -2.05
CA TYR A 187 -6.27 7.56 -1.55
C TYR A 187 -7.64 7.81 -0.88
N GLN A 188 -8.74 7.30 -1.46
CA GLN A 188 -10.07 7.38 -0.85
C GLN A 188 -10.14 6.71 0.53
N GLN A 189 -9.28 5.72 0.79
CA GLN A 189 -9.26 5.02 2.08
C GLN A 189 -8.80 5.91 3.24
N LEU A 190 -8.27 7.11 3.00
CA LEU A 190 -8.01 8.09 4.06
C LEU A 190 -9.26 8.48 4.84
N LYS A 191 -10.42 8.53 4.18
CA LYS A 191 -11.70 9.00 4.75
C LYS A 191 -12.70 7.88 4.97
N SER A 192 -12.45 6.71 4.37
CA SER A 192 -13.37 5.57 4.40
C SER A 192 -13.05 4.63 5.57
N GLU A 193 -14.07 4.30 6.35
CA GLU A 193 -14.00 3.27 7.40
C GLU A 193 -14.50 1.90 6.91
N LYS A 194 -15.02 1.81 5.67
CA LYS A 194 -15.61 0.57 5.11
C LYS A 194 -14.61 -0.59 5.06
N PHE A 195 -13.33 -0.28 4.87
CA PHE A 195 -12.28 -1.24 4.59
C PHE A 195 -11.17 -1.24 5.67
N ILE A 196 -11.56 -0.99 6.92
CA ILE A 196 -10.65 -1.10 8.06
C ILE A 196 -10.44 -2.58 8.39
N GLN A 197 -9.18 -2.92 8.67
CA GLN A 197 -8.68 -4.26 8.99
C GLN A 197 -9.13 -5.29 7.95
N CYS A 198 -8.88 -4.99 6.68
CA CYS A 198 -9.11 -5.94 5.59
C CYS A 198 -8.18 -5.75 4.40
N ARG A 199 -8.05 -6.84 3.64
CA ARG A 199 -7.51 -6.83 2.28
C ARG A 199 -8.67 -6.56 1.32
N VAL A 200 -8.44 -5.75 0.29
CA VAL A 200 -9.48 -5.38 -0.68
C VAL A 200 -9.00 -5.71 -2.08
N GLY A 201 -9.68 -6.61 -2.78
CA GLY A 201 -9.40 -6.88 -4.19
C GLY A 201 -10.02 -5.81 -5.08
N LEU A 202 -9.30 -5.46 -6.16
CA LEU A 202 -9.74 -4.50 -7.16
C LEU A 202 -9.55 -5.06 -8.56
N ALA A 203 -10.58 -4.92 -9.38
CA ALA A 203 -10.54 -5.20 -10.81
C ALA A 203 -11.72 -4.51 -11.51
N TYR A 204 -11.60 -4.27 -12.82
CA TYR A 204 -12.77 -3.94 -13.64
C TYR A 204 -13.78 -5.10 -13.68
#